data_AF-A0A7V5E8U7-F1
#
_entry.id   AF-A0A7V5E8U7-F1
#
_cell.length_a   1.000
_cell.length_b   1.000
_cell.length_c   1.000
_cell.angle_alpha   90.00
_cell.angle_beta   90.00
_cell.angle_gamma   90.00
#
_symmetry.space_group_name_H-M   'P 1'
#
loop_
_entity.id
_entity.type
_entity.pdbx_description
1 polymer ?
#
loop_
_entity_poly.entity_id
_entity_poly.type
_entity_poly.pdbx_seq_one_letter_code
_entity_poly.pdbx_strand_id
1 'polypeptide(L)'
;MNRVRKGFTLIELMIAISLILLIGTSVSAILSRSMSIWRQTQRKMLVTHRANAILNRLQDDLMSLHIGSGYPYDSGNNQVFRCDFGSDGSLRLRFIRTLPLEWNFLAQEAGSLLGASKRIDGIEDAFEAIEGQLMSTSGLCEVAYVFKREPDFALYRAVNAPPGGETSLFVERNLAVDSGRFTRLSSGVLLFALEFWTSYTDTWDERYPPLIYKKKGEKSGPLVSWDSTRSQNLPSLHSGDFRYYRLFKDASSEANPSDDVFPRAVRIVMVIAESGDGAVTKTSRIFSEDSTILYVRDGALIPETAKYIMVGDEWMEIEKVERDAVHIKQGARGLFGTPQSTHNGGEVVRIGIPFIRVVTLPGCVDDWTEQIPK
;
A
#
# COMPACT_ATOMS: atom_id res chain seq x y z
N MET A 1 43.24 5.42 74.53
CA MET A 1 43.36 5.89 73.12
C MET A 1 41.96 6.19 72.59
N ASN A 2 41.48 7.43 72.77
CA ASN A 2 40.19 7.86 72.23
C ASN A 2 40.40 8.38 70.80
N ARG A 3 39.87 7.65 69.81
CA ARG A 3 39.71 8.14 68.43
C ARG A 3 38.75 9.33 68.47
N VAL A 4 39.25 10.54 68.29
CA VAL A 4 38.41 11.72 68.02
C VAL A 4 37.66 11.44 66.71
N ARG A 5 36.34 11.21 66.80
CA ARG A 5 35.47 11.21 65.62
C ARG A 5 35.47 12.63 65.06
N LYS A 6 36.20 12.86 63.96
CA LYS A 6 36.09 14.10 63.19
C LYS A 6 34.66 14.19 62.65
N GLY A 7 33.88 15.16 63.12
CA GLY A 7 32.58 15.48 62.54
C GLY A 7 32.77 16.09 61.15
N PHE A 8 31.89 15.73 60.21
CA PHE A 8 31.89 16.32 58.87
C PHE A 8 31.68 17.83 58.95
N THR A 9 32.43 18.57 58.13
CA THR A 9 32.22 20.02 58.00
C THR A 9 30.94 20.29 57.21
N LEU A 10 30.24 21.39 57.51
CA LEU A 10 29.03 21.79 56.79
C LEU A 10 29.26 21.85 55.26
N ILE A 11 30.46 22.27 54.85
CA ILE A 11 30.90 22.34 53.46
C ILE A 11 30.97 20.94 52.82
N GLU A 12 31.53 19.94 53.49
CA GLU A 12 31.54 18.56 52.99
C GLU A 12 30.12 18.00 52.82
N LEU A 13 29.20 18.32 53.74
CA LEU A 13 27.81 17.90 53.62
C LEU A 13 27.13 18.53 52.39
N MET A 14 27.36 19.83 52.17
CA MET A 14 26.82 20.53 51.00
C MET A 14 27.39 20.00 49.68
N ILE A 15 28.70 19.72 49.63
CA ILE A 15 29.37 19.14 48.46
C ILE A 15 28.83 17.72 48.19
N ALA A 16 28.69 16.90 49.23
CA ALA A 16 28.17 15.55 49.10
C ALA A 16 26.72 15.55 48.57
N ILE A 17 25.85 16.40 49.10
CA ILE A 17 24.47 16.55 48.62
C ILE A 17 24.45 17.03 47.17
N SER A 18 25.29 18.01 46.81
CA SER A 18 25.39 18.53 45.44
C SER A 18 25.85 17.46 44.46
N LEU A 19 26.86 16.66 44.82
CA LEU A 19 27.34 15.53 44.02
C LEU A 19 26.26 14.46 43.85
N ILE A 20 25.55 14.10 44.92
CA ILE A 20 24.46 13.12 44.85
C ILE A 20 23.33 13.61 43.95
N LEU A 21 22.96 14.88 44.03
CA LEU A 21 21.95 15.47 43.15
C LEU A 21 22.40 15.49 41.69
N LEU A 22 23.66 15.84 41.42
CA LEU A 22 24.22 15.85 40.07
C LEU A 22 24.28 14.44 39.46
N ILE A 23 24.71 13.45 40.24
CA ILE A 23 24.75 12.05 39.80
C ILE A 23 23.32 11.53 39.61
N GLY A 24 22.42 11.79 40.55
CA GLY A 24 21.02 11.35 40.48
C GLY A 24 20.29 11.92 39.27
N THR A 25 20.46 13.20 38.98
CA THR A 25 19.89 13.86 37.79
C THR A 25 20.49 13.32 36.50
N SER A 26 21.80 13.11 36.45
CA SER A 26 22.48 12.54 35.27
C SER A 26 22.03 11.12 34.97
N VAL A 27 21.96 10.25 35.99
CA VAL A 27 21.47 8.87 35.85
C VAL A 27 20.01 8.86 35.41
N SER A 28 19.16 9.70 36.01
CA SER A 28 17.74 9.81 35.62
C SER A 28 17.57 10.27 34.16
N ALA A 29 18.37 11.24 33.72
CA ALA A 29 18.36 11.72 32.35
C ALA A 29 18.82 10.63 31.35
N ILE A 30 19.87 9.89 31.69
CA ILE A 30 20.38 8.78 30.86
C ILE A 30 19.33 7.66 30.76
N LEU A 31 18.70 7.28 31.87
CA LEU A 31 17.66 6.25 31.89
C LEU A 31 16.44 6.67 31.07
N SER A 32 16.00 7.92 31.24
CA SER A 32 14.87 8.47 30.48
C SER A 32 15.15 8.49 28.98
N ARG A 33 16.36 8.90 28.58
CA ARG A 33 16.80 8.90 27.17
C ARG A 33 16.95 7.48 26.62
N SER A 34 17.46 6.54 27.42
CA SER A 34 17.57 5.13 27.01
C SER A 34 16.18 4.52 26.80
N MET A 35 15.23 4.83 27.68
CA MET A 35 13.85 4.35 27.57
C MET A 35 13.12 4.95 26.37
N SER A 36 13.34 6.23 26.06
CA SER A 36 12.74 6.86 24.87
C SER A 36 13.28 6.26 23.57
N ILE A 37 14.61 6.09 23.47
CA ILE A 37 15.26 5.42 22.32
C ILE A 37 14.74 3.99 22.18
N TRP A 38 14.62 3.25 23.28
CA TRP A 38 14.12 1.88 23.27
C TRP A 38 12.66 1.84 22.78
N ARG A 39 11.78 2.70 23.29
CA ARG A 39 10.38 2.78 22.84
C ARG A 39 10.26 3.13 21.36
N GLN A 40 11.05 4.08 20.88
CA GLN A 40 11.08 4.47 19.46
C GLN A 40 11.53 3.29 18.59
N THR A 41 12.58 2.59 19.02
CA THR A 41 13.10 1.42 18.31
C THR A 41 12.06 0.30 18.25
N GLN A 42 11.39 0.00 19.36
CA GLN A 42 10.34 -1.02 19.42
C GLN A 42 9.16 -0.70 18.49
N ARG A 43 8.72 0.56 18.44
CA ARG A 43 7.66 1.00 17.50
C ARG A 43 8.07 0.78 16.06
N LYS A 44 9.29 1.20 15.69
CA LYS A 44 9.82 1.03 14.34
C LYS A 44 9.96 -0.45 13.94
N MET A 45 10.43 -1.30 14.85
CA MET A 45 10.48 -2.75 14.62
C MET A 45 9.08 -3.33 14.37
N LEU A 46 8.10 -2.98 15.20
CA LEU A 46 6.73 -3.48 15.06
C LEU A 46 6.11 -3.06 13.72
N VAL A 47 6.28 -1.80 13.32
CA VAL A 47 5.81 -1.30 12.01
C VAL A 47 6.50 -2.04 10.86
N THR A 48 7.82 -2.26 10.97
CA THR A 48 8.60 -2.99 9.96
C THR A 48 8.14 -4.44 9.82
N HIS A 49 7.88 -5.14 10.93
CA HIS A 49 7.35 -6.50 10.89
C HIS A 49 5.96 -6.58 10.26
N ARG A 50 5.07 -5.63 10.58
CA ARG A 50 3.74 -5.53 9.96
C ARG A 50 3.84 -5.28 8.46
N ALA A 51 4.66 -4.32 8.04
CA ALA A 51 4.88 -4.03 6.63
C ALA A 51 5.40 -5.25 5.87
N ASN A 52 6.41 -5.94 6.42
CA ASN A 52 6.98 -7.12 5.79
C ASN A 52 5.98 -8.28 5.70
N ALA A 53 5.13 -8.48 6.71
CA ALA A 53 4.10 -9.51 6.65
C ALA A 53 3.10 -9.25 5.50
N ILE A 54 2.65 -8.00 5.33
CA ILE A 54 1.75 -7.61 4.24
C ILE A 54 2.45 -7.72 2.88
N LEU A 55 3.67 -7.18 2.76
CA LEU A 55 4.42 -7.17 1.51
C LEU A 55 4.81 -8.57 1.05
N ASN A 56 5.21 -9.46 1.96
CA ASN A 56 5.49 -10.85 1.63
C ASN A 56 4.21 -11.55 1.16
N ARG A 57 3.09 -11.38 1.87
CA ARG A 57 1.80 -11.98 1.49
C ARG A 57 1.34 -11.52 0.11
N LEU A 58 1.39 -10.22 -0.16
CA LEU A 58 1.02 -9.66 -1.46
C LEU A 58 1.98 -10.12 -2.57
N GLN A 59 3.28 -10.19 -2.28
CA GLN A 59 4.25 -10.74 -3.22
C GLN A 59 3.93 -12.20 -3.54
N ASP A 60 3.65 -13.05 -2.54
CA ASP A 60 3.32 -14.46 -2.76
C ASP A 60 2.05 -14.62 -3.61
N ASP A 61 1.03 -13.80 -3.35
CA ASP A 61 -0.19 -13.81 -4.16
C ASP A 61 0.10 -13.35 -5.60
N LEU A 62 0.88 -12.28 -5.81
CA LEU A 62 1.26 -11.76 -7.13
C LEU A 62 2.17 -12.74 -7.91
N MET A 63 3.08 -13.42 -7.23
CA MET A 63 3.95 -14.44 -7.83
C MET A 63 3.17 -15.70 -8.22
N SER A 64 1.99 -15.89 -7.64
CA SER A 64 1.07 -17.00 -7.96
C SER A 64 0.01 -16.60 -8.98
N LEU A 65 0.11 -15.41 -9.59
CA LEU A 65 -0.85 -14.90 -10.57
C LEU A 65 -1.13 -15.96 -11.64
N HIS A 66 -2.40 -16.25 -11.86
CA HIS A 66 -2.81 -17.18 -12.89
C HIS A 66 -2.97 -16.43 -14.21
N ILE A 67 -2.19 -16.87 -15.19
CA ILE A 67 -2.30 -16.45 -16.58
C ILE A 67 -2.59 -17.75 -17.30
N GLY A 68 -3.82 -17.86 -17.79
CA GLY A 68 -4.30 -19.06 -18.45
C GLY A 68 -3.65 -19.23 -19.82
N SER A 69 -4.05 -20.27 -20.53
CA SER A 69 -3.63 -20.41 -21.92
C SER A 69 -4.38 -19.35 -22.72
N GLY A 70 -3.70 -18.44 -23.42
CA GLY A 70 -4.32 -17.38 -24.23
C GLY A 70 -5.16 -17.87 -25.43
N TYR A 71 -5.75 -19.06 -25.33
CA TYR A 71 -6.64 -19.65 -26.31
C TYR A 71 -8.11 -19.30 -26.01
N PRO A 72 -8.88 -18.88 -27.02
CA PRO A 72 -10.26 -18.39 -26.86
C PRO A 72 -11.29 -19.47 -26.48
N TYR A 73 -10.89 -20.74 -26.32
CA TYR A 73 -11.80 -21.82 -25.92
C TYR A 73 -12.04 -21.88 -24.41
N ASP A 74 -11.26 -21.16 -23.61
CA ASP A 74 -11.43 -21.07 -22.17
C ASP A 74 -12.32 -19.86 -21.84
N SER A 75 -13.64 -20.02 -22.02
CA SER A 75 -14.64 -18.97 -21.80
C SER A 75 -14.91 -18.66 -20.31
N GLY A 76 -14.04 -19.11 -19.41
CA GLY A 76 -14.06 -18.71 -18.00
C GLY A 76 -13.32 -17.38 -17.85
N ASN A 77 -13.82 -16.49 -16.97
CA ASN A 77 -13.17 -15.26 -16.50
C ASN A 77 -11.83 -15.52 -15.77
N ASN A 78 -11.01 -16.45 -16.26
CA ASN A 78 -9.93 -17.08 -15.50
C ASN A 78 -8.64 -16.26 -15.50
N GLN A 79 -8.54 -15.17 -16.27
CA GLN A 79 -7.29 -14.43 -16.47
C GLN A 79 -7.46 -12.92 -16.22
N VAL A 80 -8.00 -12.54 -15.07
CA VAL A 80 -8.26 -11.13 -14.76
C VAL A 80 -7.25 -10.61 -13.73
N PHE A 81 -6.67 -9.44 -14.02
CA PHE A 81 -5.86 -8.63 -13.11
C PHE A 81 -6.28 -7.17 -13.20
N ARG A 82 -6.88 -6.65 -12.12
CA ARG A 82 -7.46 -5.30 -12.07
C ARG A 82 -6.99 -4.54 -10.86
N CYS A 83 -6.56 -3.31 -11.09
CA CYS A 83 -6.33 -2.32 -10.07
C CYS A 83 -7.03 -1.02 -10.43
N ASP A 84 -7.99 -0.61 -9.60
CA ASP A 84 -8.79 0.60 -9.81
C ASP A 84 -9.07 1.31 -8.48
N PHE A 85 -9.76 2.44 -8.59
CA PHE A 85 -10.24 3.21 -7.45
C PHE A 85 -11.75 3.05 -7.33
N GLY A 86 -12.22 2.75 -6.13
CA GLY A 86 -13.65 2.76 -5.80
C GLY A 86 -14.24 4.17 -5.88
N SER A 87 -15.57 4.25 -5.85
CA SER A 87 -16.28 5.54 -5.79
C SER A 87 -15.93 6.35 -4.54
N ASP A 88 -15.47 5.68 -3.49
CA ASP A 88 -14.99 6.23 -2.23
C ASP A 88 -13.48 6.59 -2.27
N GLY A 89 -12.82 6.43 -3.42
CA GLY A 89 -11.37 6.64 -3.57
C GLY A 89 -10.50 5.52 -3.00
N SER A 90 -11.10 4.42 -2.51
CA SER A 90 -10.36 3.26 -2.01
C SER A 90 -9.64 2.56 -3.16
N LEU A 91 -8.34 2.30 -3.01
CA LEU A 91 -7.60 1.50 -3.98
C LEU A 91 -8.00 0.03 -3.84
N ARG A 92 -8.31 -0.62 -4.97
CA ARG A 92 -8.71 -2.02 -5.01
C ARG A 92 -7.82 -2.75 -6.01
N LEU A 93 -7.28 -3.88 -5.59
CA LEU A 93 -6.55 -4.81 -6.45
C LEU A 93 -7.29 -6.14 -6.42
N ARG A 94 -7.62 -6.69 -7.60
CA ARG A 94 -8.34 -7.95 -7.76
C ARG A 94 -7.67 -8.77 -8.83
N PHE A 95 -7.40 -10.03 -8.55
CA PHE A 95 -6.82 -10.93 -9.55
C PHE A 95 -7.08 -12.40 -9.22
N ILE A 96 -6.85 -13.26 -10.19
CA ILE A 96 -6.92 -14.72 -10.01
C ILE A 96 -5.51 -15.25 -9.82
N ARG A 97 -5.33 -16.13 -8.85
CA ARG A 97 -4.06 -16.82 -8.62
C ARG A 97 -4.27 -18.32 -8.57
N THR A 98 -3.18 -19.05 -8.77
CA THR A 98 -3.13 -20.48 -8.46
C THR A 98 -3.23 -20.67 -6.95
N LEU A 99 -4.00 -21.68 -6.55
CA LEU A 99 -4.19 -22.10 -5.17
C LEU A 99 -3.37 -23.39 -4.96
N PRO A 100 -2.24 -23.34 -4.24
CA PRO A 100 -1.38 -24.51 -4.10
C PRO A 100 -2.10 -25.58 -3.29
N LEU A 101 -2.39 -26.72 -3.92
CA LEU A 101 -3.07 -27.85 -3.29
C LEU A 101 -2.18 -28.54 -2.25
N GLU A 102 -0.88 -28.65 -2.52
CA GLU A 102 0.06 -29.44 -1.70
C GLU A 102 0.22 -28.94 -0.25
N TRP A 103 0.03 -27.64 -0.03
CA TRP A 103 0.30 -26.98 1.26
C TRP A 103 -0.94 -26.32 1.87
N ASN A 104 -2.11 -26.49 1.25
CA ASN A 104 -3.35 -25.90 1.71
C ASN A 104 -4.38 -26.97 2.02
N PHE A 105 -4.55 -27.29 3.30
CA PHE A 105 -5.53 -28.25 3.79
C PHE A 105 -6.94 -27.98 3.26
N LEU A 106 -7.39 -26.72 3.25
CA LEU A 106 -8.72 -26.36 2.74
C LEU A 106 -8.87 -26.73 1.26
N ALA A 107 -7.82 -26.51 0.47
CA ALA A 107 -7.85 -26.83 -0.95
C ALA A 107 -7.74 -28.33 -1.22
N GLN A 108 -7.17 -29.11 -0.29
CA GLN A 108 -7.12 -30.58 -0.37
C GLN A 108 -8.47 -31.22 -0.06
N GLU A 109 -9.19 -30.68 0.93
CA GLU A 109 -10.52 -31.18 1.32
C GLU A 109 -11.63 -30.67 0.38
N ALA A 110 -11.39 -29.58 -0.34
CA ALA A 110 -12.33 -29.03 -1.29
C ALA A 110 -12.67 -30.01 -2.43
N GLY A 111 -13.95 -30.37 -2.55
CA GLY A 111 -14.45 -31.35 -3.51
C GLY A 111 -14.28 -32.81 -3.05
N SER A 112 -14.02 -33.06 -1.76
CA SER A 112 -13.95 -34.41 -1.20
C SER A 112 -15.29 -35.15 -1.22
N LEU A 113 -16.42 -34.43 -1.19
CA LEU A 113 -17.78 -34.97 -1.27
C LEU A 113 -18.58 -34.40 -2.45
N LEU A 114 -19.51 -35.21 -2.96
CA LEU A 114 -20.49 -34.79 -3.98
C LEU A 114 -21.55 -33.87 -3.36
N GLY A 115 -21.99 -32.86 -4.12
CA GLY A 115 -23.07 -31.96 -3.67
C GLY A 115 -22.60 -30.83 -2.73
N ALA A 116 -21.30 -30.70 -2.51
CA ALA A 116 -20.69 -29.54 -1.87
C ALA A 116 -21.17 -28.23 -2.53
N SER A 117 -21.48 -27.22 -1.72
CA SER A 117 -22.05 -25.94 -2.18
C SER A 117 -21.34 -24.72 -1.62
N LYS A 118 -20.44 -24.90 -0.63
CA LYS A 118 -19.70 -23.82 0.01
C LYS A 118 -18.41 -23.52 -0.72
N ARG A 119 -17.87 -22.32 -0.48
CA ARG A 119 -16.67 -21.79 -1.14
C ARG A 119 -15.64 -21.47 -0.07
N ILE A 120 -14.35 -21.55 -0.43
CA ILE A 120 -13.30 -20.99 0.43
C ILE A 120 -13.39 -19.48 0.30
N ASP A 121 -13.88 -18.80 1.33
CA ASP A 121 -14.08 -17.35 1.33
C ASP A 121 -13.55 -16.64 2.58
N GLY A 122 -12.94 -17.39 3.51
CA GLY A 122 -12.40 -16.90 4.76
C GLY A 122 -13.39 -16.97 5.92
N ILE A 123 -14.62 -17.45 5.70
CA ILE A 123 -15.66 -17.57 6.73
C ILE A 123 -15.87 -19.05 7.03
N GLU A 124 -15.48 -19.47 8.24
CA GLU A 124 -15.71 -20.84 8.73
C GLU A 124 -15.14 -21.96 7.83
N ASP A 125 -14.25 -21.64 6.87
CA ASP A 125 -13.72 -22.57 5.86
C ASP A 125 -13.19 -23.88 6.47
N ALA A 126 -12.55 -23.81 7.64
CA ALA A 126 -11.99 -24.98 8.32
C ALA A 126 -13.08 -25.96 8.79
N PHE A 127 -14.23 -25.44 9.25
CA PHE A 127 -15.37 -26.26 9.64
C PHE A 127 -16.08 -26.82 8.42
N GLU A 128 -16.30 -25.99 7.39
CA GLU A 128 -16.89 -26.40 6.11
C GLU A 128 -16.05 -27.48 5.40
N ALA A 129 -14.72 -27.42 5.52
CA ALA A 129 -13.80 -28.45 5.04
C ALA A 129 -14.02 -29.79 5.75
N ILE A 130 -14.12 -29.77 7.08
CA ILE A 130 -14.35 -30.98 7.90
C ILE A 130 -15.71 -31.61 7.57
N GLU A 131 -16.73 -30.79 7.31
CA GLU A 131 -18.05 -31.26 6.89
C GLU A 131 -18.13 -31.68 5.40
N GLY A 132 -17.04 -31.51 4.64
CA GLY A 132 -16.97 -31.80 3.21
C GLY A 132 -17.91 -30.95 2.36
N GLN A 133 -18.24 -29.73 2.82
CA GLN A 133 -19.16 -28.82 2.14
C GLN A 133 -18.46 -27.92 1.11
N LEU A 134 -17.13 -27.87 1.10
CA LEU A 134 -16.34 -27.05 0.19
C LEU A 134 -16.35 -27.60 -1.24
N MET A 135 -16.72 -26.75 -2.20
CA MET A 135 -16.65 -27.04 -3.63
C MET A 135 -15.21 -27.19 -4.11
N SER A 136 -15.00 -28.03 -5.13
CA SER A 136 -13.70 -28.15 -5.78
C SER A 136 -13.19 -26.79 -6.26
N THR A 137 -11.96 -26.44 -5.87
CA THR A 137 -11.35 -25.14 -6.19
C THR A 137 -10.84 -25.06 -7.62
N SER A 138 -10.74 -26.20 -8.32
CA SER A 138 -10.04 -26.31 -9.61
C SER A 138 -8.60 -25.76 -9.58
N GLY A 139 -7.98 -25.68 -8.39
CA GLY A 139 -6.64 -25.14 -8.21
C GLY A 139 -6.51 -23.62 -8.38
N LEU A 140 -7.62 -22.87 -8.41
CA LEU A 140 -7.63 -21.42 -8.59
C LEU A 140 -8.39 -20.72 -7.45
N CYS A 141 -8.04 -19.45 -7.21
CA CYS A 141 -8.84 -18.58 -6.37
C CYS A 141 -8.75 -17.13 -6.82
N GLU A 142 -9.82 -16.38 -6.56
CA GLU A 142 -9.80 -14.92 -6.65
C GLU A 142 -9.20 -14.36 -5.35
N VAL A 143 -8.46 -13.27 -5.50
CA VAL A 143 -7.92 -12.50 -4.37
C VAL A 143 -8.27 -11.06 -4.59
N ALA A 144 -8.74 -10.40 -3.54
CA ALA A 144 -8.94 -8.96 -3.52
C ALA A 144 -8.17 -8.34 -2.36
N TYR A 145 -7.53 -7.20 -2.63
CA TYR A 145 -7.01 -6.26 -1.64
C TYR A 145 -7.81 -4.98 -1.76
N VAL A 146 -8.32 -4.48 -0.64
CA VAL A 146 -9.06 -3.20 -0.58
C VAL A 146 -8.45 -2.34 0.50
N PHE A 147 -8.00 -1.15 0.13
CA PHE A 147 -7.48 -0.16 1.05
C PHE A 147 -8.54 0.89 1.35
N LYS A 148 -9.02 0.93 2.60
CA LYS A 148 -9.93 1.97 3.10
C LYS A 148 -9.17 3.00 3.91
N ARG A 149 -9.35 4.29 3.56
CA ARG A 149 -8.76 5.41 4.32
C ARG A 149 -9.49 5.66 5.63
N GLU A 150 -10.81 5.67 5.60
CA GLU A 150 -11.64 5.90 6.78
C GLU A 150 -12.38 4.64 7.24
N PRO A 151 -12.61 4.46 8.55
CA PRO A 151 -12.21 5.37 9.64
C PRO A 151 -10.78 5.17 10.19
N ASP A 152 -10.15 4.02 9.93
CA ASP A 152 -8.96 3.56 10.64
C ASP A 152 -7.75 3.22 9.75
N PHE A 153 -7.74 3.69 8.49
CA PHE A 153 -6.63 3.51 7.53
C PHE A 153 -6.22 2.04 7.47
N ALA A 154 -7.08 1.21 6.88
CA ALA A 154 -6.98 -0.23 6.98
C ALA A 154 -6.88 -0.91 5.61
N LEU A 155 -6.00 -1.91 5.55
CA LEU A 155 -5.85 -2.78 4.39
C LEU A 155 -6.56 -4.10 4.68
N TYR A 156 -7.43 -4.49 3.75
CA TYR A 156 -8.22 -5.71 3.81
C TYR A 156 -7.83 -6.66 2.69
N ARG A 157 -8.02 -7.95 2.94
CA ARG A 157 -7.84 -9.00 1.94
C ARG A 157 -8.99 -9.99 2.00
N ALA A 158 -9.49 -10.41 0.84
CA ALA A 158 -10.48 -11.47 0.70
C ALA A 158 -9.98 -12.53 -0.29
N VAL A 159 -10.54 -13.74 -0.18
CA VAL A 159 -10.36 -14.84 -1.13
C VAL A 159 -11.72 -15.37 -1.55
N ASN A 160 -11.80 -15.98 -2.72
CA ASN A 160 -12.98 -16.70 -3.16
C ASN A 160 -12.54 -17.86 -4.06
N ALA A 161 -12.81 -19.10 -3.64
CA ALA A 161 -12.49 -20.31 -4.41
C ALA A 161 -13.68 -21.29 -4.43
N PRO A 162 -14.02 -21.89 -5.60
CA PRO A 162 -13.46 -21.60 -6.93
C PRO A 162 -13.77 -20.15 -7.39
N PRO A 163 -13.11 -19.65 -8.46
CA PRO A 163 -13.44 -18.34 -9.02
C PRO A 163 -14.89 -18.24 -9.52
N GLY A 164 -15.38 -17.01 -9.68
CA GLY A 164 -16.72 -16.72 -10.19
C GLY A 164 -17.86 -16.94 -9.19
N GLY A 165 -19.08 -17.07 -9.71
CA GLY A 165 -20.31 -17.21 -8.93
C GLY A 165 -20.84 -15.89 -8.35
N GLU A 166 -21.93 -15.98 -7.60
CA GLU A 166 -22.60 -14.81 -7.01
C GLU A 166 -21.72 -14.05 -6.02
N THR A 167 -20.73 -14.74 -5.42
CA THR A 167 -19.77 -14.27 -4.44
C THR A 167 -18.45 -13.81 -5.06
N SER A 168 -18.34 -13.74 -6.39
CA SER A 168 -17.10 -13.33 -7.06
C SER A 168 -16.63 -11.94 -6.61
N LEU A 169 -15.33 -11.82 -6.36
CA LEU A 169 -14.66 -10.58 -5.95
C LEU A 169 -14.50 -9.59 -7.11
N PHE A 170 -14.83 -9.98 -8.35
CA PHE A 170 -14.92 -9.06 -9.49
C PHE A 170 -16.28 -8.36 -9.60
N VAL A 171 -17.26 -8.76 -8.79
CA VAL A 171 -18.56 -8.10 -8.72
C VAL A 171 -18.50 -6.98 -7.68
N GLU A 172 -18.85 -5.77 -8.10
CA GLU A 172 -18.74 -4.55 -7.29
C GLU A 172 -19.39 -4.65 -5.90
N ARG A 173 -20.61 -5.21 -5.82
CA ARG A 173 -21.34 -5.36 -4.55
C ARG A 173 -20.60 -6.23 -3.51
N ASN A 174 -19.70 -7.11 -3.96
CA ASN A 174 -18.96 -8.03 -3.10
C ASN A 174 -17.67 -7.42 -2.56
N LEU A 175 -17.33 -6.18 -2.91
CA LEU A 175 -16.12 -5.48 -2.46
C LEU A 175 -16.32 -4.63 -1.21
N ALA A 176 -17.54 -4.61 -0.67
CA ALA A 176 -17.82 -4.00 0.62
C ALA A 176 -17.10 -4.78 1.73
N VAL A 177 -16.08 -4.18 2.36
CA VAL A 177 -15.30 -4.83 3.43
C VAL A 177 -16.14 -5.17 4.66
N ASP A 178 -17.26 -4.46 4.86
CA ASP A 178 -18.17 -4.63 5.99
C ASP A 178 -19.08 -5.87 5.84
N SER A 179 -18.96 -6.60 4.72
CA SER A 179 -19.68 -7.86 4.46
C SER A 179 -19.20 -9.05 5.29
N GLY A 180 -18.10 -8.91 6.05
CA GLY A 180 -17.51 -9.99 6.84
C GLY A 180 -16.59 -10.93 6.06
N ARG A 181 -16.56 -10.84 4.73
CA ARG A 181 -15.71 -11.66 3.84
C ARG A 181 -14.26 -11.19 3.77
N PHE A 182 -14.02 -9.95 4.18
CA PHE A 182 -12.70 -9.35 4.16
C PHE A 182 -12.01 -9.49 5.52
N THR A 183 -10.84 -10.10 5.52
CA THR A 183 -9.96 -10.12 6.69
C THR A 183 -9.13 -8.84 6.70
N ARG A 184 -9.20 -8.08 7.80
CA ARG A 184 -8.32 -6.93 8.00
C ARG A 184 -6.88 -7.42 8.21
N LEU A 185 -5.99 -7.05 7.30
CA LEU A 185 -4.55 -7.36 7.39
C LEU A 185 -3.85 -6.45 8.40
N SER A 186 -4.18 -5.17 8.36
CA SER A 186 -3.58 -4.17 9.25
C SER A 186 -4.41 -2.89 9.32
N SER A 187 -4.26 -2.17 10.42
CA SER A 187 -4.73 -0.79 10.61
C SER A 187 -3.55 0.17 10.67
N GLY A 188 -3.79 1.46 10.44
CA GLY A 188 -2.74 2.48 10.37
C GLY A 188 -1.90 2.42 9.10
N VAL A 189 -2.38 1.76 8.04
CA VAL A 189 -1.81 1.83 6.68
C VAL A 189 -2.28 3.13 6.06
N LEU A 190 -1.48 4.18 6.10
CA LEU A 190 -1.84 5.51 5.59
C LEU A 190 -1.91 5.54 4.07
N LEU A 191 -1.02 4.80 3.42
CA LEU A 191 -0.97 4.65 1.97
C LEU A 191 -0.83 3.18 1.61
N PHE A 192 -1.63 2.75 0.65
CA PHE A 192 -1.39 1.56 -0.15
C PHE A 192 -1.56 1.96 -1.60
N ALA A 193 -0.46 1.99 -2.35
CA ALA A 193 -0.39 2.38 -3.75
C ALA A 193 0.32 1.32 -4.56
N LEU A 194 -0.13 1.16 -5.80
CA LEU A 194 0.42 0.23 -6.77
C LEU A 194 0.75 0.98 -8.04
N GLU A 195 1.96 0.76 -8.53
CA GLU A 195 2.43 1.32 -9.78
C GLU A 195 2.84 0.18 -10.70
N PHE A 196 2.44 0.28 -11.96
CA PHE A 196 2.54 -0.79 -12.92
C PHE A 196 3.55 -0.45 -14.00
N TRP A 197 4.53 -1.33 -14.18
CA TRP A 197 5.54 -1.23 -15.23
C TRP A 197 4.97 -1.75 -16.55
N THR A 198 4.85 -0.86 -17.52
CA THR A 198 4.38 -1.18 -18.87
C THR A 198 5.56 -1.54 -19.77
N SER A 199 5.29 -1.97 -21.00
CA SER A 199 6.34 -2.18 -22.02
C SER A 199 7.08 -0.87 -22.38
N TYR A 200 6.49 0.29 -22.08
CA TYR A 200 7.02 1.62 -22.41
C TYR A 200 7.67 2.35 -21.23
N THR A 201 7.37 1.93 -19.99
CA THR A 201 7.95 2.46 -18.76
C THR A 201 9.47 2.27 -18.73
N ASP A 202 10.19 3.34 -18.40
CA ASP A 202 11.64 3.34 -18.19
C ASP A 202 12.06 3.92 -16.84
N THR A 203 11.12 4.47 -16.09
CA THR A 203 11.34 4.98 -14.75
C THR A 203 10.12 4.74 -13.87
N TRP A 204 10.35 4.51 -12.58
CA TRP A 204 9.28 4.46 -11.59
C TRP A 204 8.92 5.85 -11.04
N ASP A 205 9.35 6.92 -11.70
CA ASP A 205 9.09 8.27 -11.24
C ASP A 205 7.78 8.77 -11.86
N GLU A 206 6.71 8.75 -11.05
CA GLU A 206 5.34 9.13 -11.42
C GLU A 206 5.21 10.58 -11.92
N ARG A 207 6.21 11.42 -11.62
CA ARG A 207 6.28 12.79 -12.14
C ARG A 207 6.43 12.83 -13.65
N TYR A 208 6.89 11.74 -14.26
CA TYR A 208 6.87 11.57 -15.70
C TYR A 208 5.59 10.82 -16.10
N PRO A 209 4.84 11.33 -17.08
CA PRO A 209 3.66 10.64 -17.54
C PRO A 209 4.00 9.30 -18.20
N PRO A 210 3.06 8.35 -18.26
CA PRO A 210 3.21 7.11 -19.01
C PRO A 210 3.13 7.42 -20.51
N LEU A 211 4.25 7.31 -21.22
CA LEU A 211 4.37 7.68 -22.64
C LEU A 211 4.61 6.45 -23.51
N ILE A 212 3.80 6.28 -24.55
CA ILE A 212 4.04 5.30 -25.62
C ILE A 212 4.99 5.87 -26.68
N TYR A 213 4.77 7.12 -27.10
CA TYR A 213 5.61 7.82 -28.08
C TYR A 213 6.51 8.85 -27.38
N LYS A 214 7.69 8.40 -26.94
CA LYS A 214 8.71 9.24 -26.28
C LYS A 214 9.54 10.03 -27.30
N LYS A 215 9.78 11.31 -27.03
CA LYS A 215 10.87 12.04 -27.70
C LYS A 215 12.22 11.62 -27.14
N LYS A 216 13.29 11.86 -27.90
CA LYS A 216 14.66 11.54 -27.46
C LYS A 216 14.97 12.26 -26.13
N GLY A 217 15.23 11.49 -25.08
CA GLY A 217 15.56 11.99 -23.74
C GLY A 217 14.36 12.20 -22.81
N GLU A 218 13.11 12.03 -23.29
CA GLU A 218 11.93 11.97 -22.42
C GLU A 218 11.91 10.61 -21.68
N LYS A 219 11.39 10.63 -20.46
CA LYS A 219 11.16 9.43 -19.63
C LYS A 219 9.67 9.09 -19.63
N SER A 220 9.36 7.80 -19.49
CA SER A 220 7.99 7.31 -19.29
C SER A 220 7.85 6.71 -17.90
N GLY A 221 6.94 7.28 -17.12
CA GLY A 221 6.60 6.78 -15.80
C GLY A 221 5.71 5.52 -15.83
N PRO A 222 5.32 5.03 -14.64
CA PRO A 222 4.42 3.91 -14.47
C PRO A 222 2.94 4.33 -14.63
N LEU A 223 2.04 3.34 -14.73
CA LEU A 223 0.60 3.55 -14.52
C LEU A 223 0.26 3.36 -13.03
N VAL A 224 -0.77 4.07 -12.54
CA VAL A 224 -1.28 3.95 -11.14
C VAL A 224 -2.53 3.07 -11.02
N SER A 225 -3.05 2.62 -12.15
CA SER A 225 -4.19 1.71 -12.27
C SER A 225 -3.93 0.73 -13.40
N TRP A 226 -4.64 -0.40 -13.40
CA TRP A 226 -4.48 -1.45 -14.40
C TRP A 226 -5.79 -2.18 -14.65
N ASP A 227 -6.09 -2.49 -15.90
CA ASP A 227 -7.13 -3.43 -16.27
C ASP A 227 -6.58 -4.36 -17.34
N SER A 228 -6.35 -5.62 -16.98
CA SER A 228 -5.73 -6.57 -17.89
C SER A 228 -6.59 -6.82 -19.12
N THR A 229 -7.92 -6.77 -18.98
CA THR A 229 -8.85 -7.02 -20.09
C THR A 229 -9.02 -5.83 -21.03
N ARG A 230 -8.42 -4.68 -20.69
CA ARG A 230 -8.45 -3.45 -21.51
C ARG A 230 -9.85 -2.96 -21.86
N SER A 231 -10.85 -3.39 -21.10
CA SER A 231 -12.26 -3.12 -21.38
C SER A 231 -12.78 -1.89 -20.63
N GLN A 232 -12.09 -1.50 -19.56
CA GLN A 232 -12.46 -0.34 -18.75
C GLN A 232 -11.68 0.90 -19.15
N ASN A 233 -12.43 1.96 -19.47
CA ASN A 233 -11.85 3.29 -19.64
C ASN A 233 -11.58 3.91 -18.27
N LEU A 234 -10.48 3.50 -17.64
CA LEU A 234 -10.07 4.01 -16.34
C LEU A 234 -9.63 5.48 -16.45
N PRO A 235 -9.93 6.32 -15.44
CA PRO A 235 -9.51 7.72 -15.45
C PRO A 235 -7.98 7.81 -15.57
N SER A 236 -7.49 8.53 -16.59
CA SER A 236 -6.09 8.90 -16.70
C SER A 236 -5.92 10.36 -16.30
N LEU A 237 -4.91 10.68 -15.50
CA LEU A 237 -4.49 12.06 -15.22
C LEU A 237 -4.08 12.82 -16.50
N HIS A 238 -3.84 12.11 -17.60
CA HIS A 238 -3.32 12.65 -18.85
C HIS A 238 -4.26 12.34 -20.03
N SER A 239 -5.39 13.03 -20.08
CA SER A 239 -6.37 12.91 -21.18
C SER A 239 -5.97 13.78 -22.39
N GLY A 240 -6.36 13.33 -23.60
CA GLY A 240 -6.33 14.14 -24.83
C GLY A 240 -5.08 14.07 -25.72
N ASP A 241 -3.92 13.60 -25.25
CA ASP A 241 -2.72 13.43 -26.10
C ASP A 241 -2.53 11.92 -26.43
N PHE A 242 -2.25 11.63 -27.71
CA PHE A 242 -2.00 10.29 -28.24
C PHE A 242 -0.64 9.73 -27.81
N ARG A 243 0.26 10.57 -27.30
CA ARG A 243 1.56 10.14 -26.78
C ARG A 243 1.46 9.43 -25.44
N TYR A 244 0.35 9.60 -24.72
CA TYR A 244 0.13 8.91 -23.45
C TYR A 244 -0.31 7.48 -23.67
N TYR A 245 0.33 6.55 -22.98
CA TYR A 245 -0.05 5.15 -23.01
C TYR A 245 -1.40 4.97 -22.31
N ARG A 246 -2.33 4.29 -22.98
CA ARG A 246 -3.66 3.95 -22.44
C ARG A 246 -3.88 2.45 -22.57
N LEU A 247 -4.37 1.84 -21.51
CA LEU A 247 -4.71 0.41 -21.52
C LEU A 247 -6.02 0.15 -22.27
N PHE A 248 -7.00 1.04 -22.13
CA PHE A 248 -8.32 0.86 -22.73
C PHE A 248 -8.24 0.73 -24.24
N LYS A 249 -8.76 -0.39 -24.76
CA LYS A 249 -8.90 -0.66 -26.19
C LYS A 249 -10.36 -0.46 -26.59
N ASP A 250 -11.25 -1.32 -26.09
CA ASP A 250 -12.70 -1.22 -26.26
C ASP A 250 -13.44 -2.11 -25.24
N ALA A 251 -14.73 -1.86 -25.01
CA ALA A 251 -15.52 -2.62 -24.03
C ALA A 251 -15.71 -4.11 -24.39
N SER A 252 -15.54 -4.51 -25.66
CA SER A 252 -15.67 -5.91 -26.09
C SER A 252 -14.42 -6.75 -25.76
N SER A 253 -13.30 -6.09 -25.47
CA SER A 253 -12.05 -6.74 -25.04
C SER A 253 -12.23 -7.59 -23.78
N GLU A 254 -13.25 -7.28 -22.94
CA GLU A 254 -13.62 -8.08 -21.76
C GLU A 254 -13.86 -9.56 -22.08
N ALA A 255 -14.44 -9.84 -23.25
CA ALA A 255 -14.78 -11.19 -23.68
C ALA A 255 -13.69 -11.82 -24.57
N ASN A 256 -12.56 -11.13 -24.77
CA ASN A 256 -11.51 -11.54 -25.67
C ASN A 256 -10.15 -11.71 -24.94
N PRO A 257 -9.84 -12.91 -24.43
CA PRO A 257 -8.59 -13.16 -23.70
C PRO A 257 -7.31 -12.90 -24.52
N SER A 258 -7.39 -12.84 -25.85
CA SER A 258 -6.22 -12.49 -26.67
C SER A 258 -5.80 -11.02 -26.55
N ASP A 259 -6.71 -10.17 -26.06
CA ASP A 259 -6.44 -8.76 -25.81
C ASP A 259 -5.86 -8.51 -24.41
N ASP A 260 -5.83 -9.54 -23.56
CA ASP A 260 -5.37 -9.41 -22.18
C ASP A 260 -3.89 -9.05 -22.12
N VAL A 261 -3.57 -8.03 -21.30
CA VAL A 261 -2.20 -7.57 -21.06
C VAL A 261 -1.90 -7.56 -19.57
N PHE A 262 -0.67 -7.94 -19.22
CA PHE A 262 -0.24 -8.04 -17.83
C PHE A 262 1.03 -7.22 -17.60
N PRO A 263 1.15 -6.50 -16.48
CA PRO A 263 2.29 -5.64 -16.25
C PRO A 263 3.56 -6.47 -16.07
N ARG A 264 4.71 -5.90 -16.44
CA ARG A 264 6.01 -6.58 -16.27
C ARG A 264 6.42 -6.67 -14.80
N ALA A 265 6.12 -5.61 -14.06
CA ALA A 265 6.40 -5.51 -12.65
C ALA A 265 5.37 -4.60 -11.97
N VAL A 266 5.20 -4.81 -10.67
CA VAL A 266 4.37 -3.97 -9.81
C VAL A 266 5.27 -3.40 -8.72
N ARG A 267 5.32 -2.07 -8.61
CA ARG A 267 5.92 -1.39 -7.45
C ARG A 267 4.82 -1.13 -6.43
N ILE A 268 4.96 -1.76 -5.29
CA ILE A 268 4.10 -1.58 -4.13
C ILE A 268 4.72 -0.49 -3.27
N VAL A 269 3.96 0.57 -3.01
CA VAL A 269 4.33 1.65 -2.10
C VAL A 269 3.34 1.66 -0.95
N MET A 270 3.86 1.51 0.27
CA MET A 270 3.06 1.48 1.48
C MET A 270 3.62 2.44 2.50
N VAL A 271 2.76 3.21 3.16
CA VAL A 271 3.15 4.09 4.27
C VAL A 271 2.36 3.65 5.48
N ILE A 272 3.05 3.30 6.58
CA ILE A 272 2.41 2.85 7.82
C ILE A 272 2.70 3.86 8.93
N ALA A 273 1.66 4.28 9.65
CA ALA A 273 1.78 5.14 10.81
C ALA A 273 2.55 4.44 11.94
N GLU A 274 3.43 5.17 12.62
CA GLU A 274 4.08 4.67 13.83
C GLU A 274 3.11 4.56 15.03
N SER A 275 2.05 5.37 15.01
CA SER A 275 1.00 5.37 16.02
C SER A 275 -0.28 6.02 15.51
N GLY A 276 -1.44 5.51 15.93
CA GLY A 276 -2.75 6.09 15.63
C GLY A 276 -3.02 6.17 14.12
N ASP A 277 -3.56 7.32 13.69
CA ASP A 277 -3.86 7.65 12.29
C ASP A 277 -2.70 8.40 11.61
N GLY A 278 -1.51 8.42 12.21
CA GLY A 278 -0.33 9.09 11.66
C GLY A 278 -0.37 10.62 11.69
N ALA A 279 -1.37 11.24 12.33
CA ALA A 279 -1.43 12.68 12.50
C ALA A 279 -0.25 13.19 13.35
N VAL A 280 0.50 14.15 12.79
CA VAL A 280 1.67 14.74 13.46
C VAL A 280 1.48 16.23 13.74
N THR A 281 0.88 16.98 12.82
CA THR A 281 0.70 18.43 12.95
C THR A 281 -0.48 18.90 12.11
N LYS A 282 -0.66 20.21 11.97
CA LYS A 282 -1.66 20.82 11.10
C LYS A 282 -1.03 21.88 10.21
N THR A 283 -1.62 22.12 9.05
CA THR A 283 -1.25 23.26 8.22
C THR A 283 -1.50 24.56 8.99
N SER A 284 -0.62 25.55 8.84
CA SER A 284 -0.76 26.84 9.52
C SER A 284 -1.49 27.87 8.67
N ARG A 285 -1.41 27.76 7.35
CA ARG A 285 -2.06 28.65 6.37
C ARG A 285 -2.45 27.89 5.11
N ILE A 286 -3.13 28.60 4.20
CA ILE A 286 -3.51 28.05 2.89
C ILE A 286 -2.26 27.63 2.12
N PHE A 287 -2.34 26.44 1.53
CA PHE A 287 -1.34 25.85 0.66
C PHE A 287 -1.98 25.62 -0.72
N SER A 288 -1.72 26.55 -1.64
CA SER A 288 -2.27 26.56 -3.01
C SER A 288 -1.65 25.47 -3.87
N GLU A 289 -2.34 25.07 -4.94
CA GLU A 289 -1.88 24.05 -5.90
C GLU A 289 -0.46 24.30 -6.41
N ASP A 290 -0.10 25.52 -6.82
CA ASP A 290 1.24 25.78 -7.36
C ASP A 290 2.35 25.95 -6.30
N SER A 291 2.01 25.89 -5.01
CA SER A 291 3.00 26.09 -3.95
C SER A 291 3.87 24.85 -3.73
N THR A 292 5.17 25.07 -3.50
CA THR A 292 6.13 24.04 -3.10
C THR A 292 6.52 24.14 -1.62
N ILE A 293 5.98 25.10 -0.88
CA ILE A 293 6.28 25.27 0.55
C ILE A 293 4.99 25.16 1.34
N LEU A 294 4.89 24.08 2.11
CA LEU A 294 3.81 23.81 3.04
C LEU A 294 4.21 24.31 4.43
N TYR A 295 3.45 25.26 4.97
CA TYR A 295 3.68 25.75 6.32
C TYR A 295 2.82 24.99 7.31
N VAL A 296 3.45 24.47 8.36
CA VAL A 296 2.80 23.70 9.43
C VAL A 296 2.83 24.49 10.74
N ARG A 297 2.10 24.02 11.76
CA ARG A 297 2.07 24.68 13.08
C ARG A 297 3.29 24.33 13.94
N ASP A 298 3.79 23.12 13.77
CA ASP A 298 4.95 22.61 14.49
C ASP A 298 5.64 21.59 13.58
N GLY A 299 6.74 22.01 12.94
CA GLY A 299 7.51 21.13 12.07
C GLY A 299 8.53 20.26 12.82
N ALA A 300 8.78 20.50 14.12
CA ALA A 300 9.66 19.64 14.92
C ALA A 300 9.06 18.24 15.16
N LEU A 301 7.75 18.09 14.95
CA LEU A 301 7.04 16.81 14.99
C LEU A 301 7.22 15.98 13.72
N ILE A 302 7.77 16.57 12.65
CA ILE A 302 8.04 15.86 11.40
C ILE A 302 9.45 15.27 11.48
N PRO A 303 9.60 13.94 11.41
CA PRO A 303 10.93 13.32 11.39
C PRO A 303 11.73 13.76 10.16
N GLU A 304 13.01 14.05 10.32
CA GLU A 304 13.91 14.38 9.19
C GLU A 304 14.00 13.25 8.16
N THR A 305 13.69 12.02 8.56
CA THR A 305 13.65 10.84 7.68
C THR A 305 12.33 10.68 6.93
N ALA A 306 11.35 11.55 7.15
CA ALA A 306 10.07 11.48 6.46
C ALA A 306 10.25 11.76 4.98
N LYS A 307 9.82 10.83 4.13
CA LYS A 307 9.92 10.97 2.67
C LYS A 307 8.63 11.50 2.05
N TYR A 308 7.49 11.08 2.58
CA TYR A 308 6.18 11.44 2.08
C TYR A 308 5.33 12.05 3.19
N ILE A 309 4.43 12.93 2.79
CA ILE A 309 3.46 13.59 3.66
C ILE A 309 2.09 13.53 3.02
N MET A 310 1.07 13.39 3.87
CA MET A 310 -0.33 13.45 3.45
C MET A 310 -1.01 14.65 4.09
N VAL A 311 -1.72 15.42 3.29
CA VAL A 311 -2.58 16.53 3.74
C VAL A 311 -3.93 16.36 3.06
N GLY A 312 -5.01 16.32 3.84
CA GLY A 312 -6.32 15.91 3.31
C GLY A 312 -6.20 14.53 2.65
N ASP A 313 -6.44 14.47 1.35
CA ASP A 313 -6.34 13.26 0.52
C ASP A 313 -5.12 13.22 -0.41
N GLU A 314 -4.29 14.27 -0.39
CA GLU A 314 -3.16 14.45 -1.30
C GLU A 314 -1.86 13.92 -0.68
N TRP A 315 -1.11 13.14 -1.46
CA TRP A 315 0.23 12.69 -1.12
C TRP A 315 1.30 13.51 -1.84
N MET A 316 2.35 13.86 -1.11
CA MET A 316 3.47 14.68 -1.61
C MET A 316 4.83 14.12 -1.16
N GLU A 317 5.88 14.34 -1.96
CA GLU A 317 7.28 14.01 -1.58
C GLU A 317 7.96 15.22 -0.93
N ILE A 318 8.48 15.00 0.28
CA ILE A 318 9.23 16.00 1.04
C ILE A 318 10.65 16.08 0.46
N GLU A 319 11.12 17.30 0.17
CA GLU A 319 12.52 17.58 -0.14
C GLU A 319 13.33 17.83 1.13
N LYS A 320 12.82 18.70 2.00
CA LYS A 320 13.43 19.02 3.30
C LYS A 320 12.43 19.68 4.25
N VAL A 321 12.75 19.69 5.54
CA VAL A 321 11.98 20.39 6.58
C VAL A 321 12.88 21.43 7.23
N GLU A 322 12.43 22.69 7.24
CA GLU A 322 13.12 23.82 7.86
C GLU A 322 12.19 24.51 8.86
N ARG A 323 12.39 24.24 10.16
CA ARG A 323 11.49 24.70 11.23
C ARG A 323 10.04 24.30 10.92
N ASP A 324 9.17 25.26 10.65
CA ASP A 324 7.75 25.07 10.37
C ASP A 324 7.41 25.09 8.86
N ALA A 325 8.43 25.09 8.00
CA ALA A 325 8.28 25.03 6.55
C ALA A 325 8.72 23.66 6.03
N VAL A 326 7.79 22.95 5.40
CA VAL A 326 8.05 21.70 4.68
C VAL A 326 8.19 22.05 3.20
N HIS A 327 9.40 21.85 2.66
CA HIS A 327 9.66 22.02 1.23
C HIS A 327 9.26 20.74 0.52
N ILE A 328 8.34 20.87 -0.42
CA ILE A 328 7.85 19.81 -1.29
C ILE A 328 8.69 19.85 -2.57
N LYS A 329 9.17 18.68 -2.97
CA LYS A 329 10.00 18.53 -4.17
C LYS A 329 9.21 18.97 -5.40
N GLN A 330 9.87 19.65 -6.33
CA GLN A 330 9.20 20.17 -7.53
C GLN A 330 8.52 19.05 -8.33
N GLY A 331 7.24 19.27 -8.64
CA GLY A 331 6.38 18.32 -9.36
C GLY A 331 5.99 17.08 -8.55
N ALA A 332 6.28 17.04 -7.24
CA ALA A 332 6.00 15.89 -6.39
C ALA A 332 4.74 16.09 -5.53
N ARG A 333 3.70 16.65 -6.15
CA ARG A 333 2.36 16.83 -5.62
C ARG A 333 1.38 15.91 -6.34
N GLY A 334 0.28 15.55 -5.67
CA GLY A 334 -0.68 14.59 -6.24
C GLY A 334 -0.08 13.23 -6.59
N LEU A 335 0.82 12.72 -5.73
CA LEU A 335 1.44 11.41 -5.95
C LEU A 335 0.46 10.27 -5.67
N PHE A 336 0.80 9.09 -6.19
CA PHE A 336 0.09 7.84 -6.00
C PHE A 336 -1.36 7.89 -6.48
N GLY A 337 -1.60 8.58 -7.60
CA GLY A 337 -2.93 8.78 -8.18
C GLY A 337 -3.84 9.71 -7.38
N THR A 338 -3.30 10.50 -6.44
CA THR A 338 -4.09 11.51 -5.71
C THR A 338 -4.16 12.83 -6.47
N PRO A 339 -5.30 13.54 -6.47
CA PRO A 339 -5.38 14.82 -7.14
C PRO A 339 -4.61 15.89 -6.36
N GLN A 340 -3.91 16.76 -7.08
CA GLN A 340 -3.36 17.98 -6.52
C GLN A 340 -4.51 18.93 -6.14
N SER A 341 -4.47 19.49 -4.94
CA SER A 341 -5.57 20.31 -4.41
C SER A 341 -5.10 21.49 -3.57
N THR A 342 -5.96 22.48 -3.38
CA THR A 342 -5.69 23.57 -2.43
C THR A 342 -6.09 23.16 -1.02
N HIS A 343 -5.15 23.29 -0.07
CA HIS A 343 -5.39 22.95 1.34
C HIS A 343 -5.57 24.20 2.18
N ASN A 344 -6.56 24.19 3.07
CA ASN A 344 -6.81 25.26 4.01
C ASN A 344 -5.88 25.17 5.22
N GLY A 345 -5.79 26.27 5.98
CA GLY A 345 -5.13 26.28 7.28
C GLY A 345 -5.90 25.44 8.30
N GLY A 346 -5.19 24.59 9.06
CA GLY A 346 -5.75 23.71 10.09
C GLY A 346 -6.02 22.28 9.63
N GLU A 347 -5.77 21.95 8.37
CA GLU A 347 -5.86 20.57 7.86
C GLU A 347 -4.81 19.67 8.52
N VAL A 348 -5.19 18.41 8.76
CA VAL A 348 -4.33 17.44 9.44
C VAL A 348 -3.23 17.00 8.49
N VAL A 349 -2.01 17.04 9.01
CA VAL A 349 -0.80 16.58 8.33
C VAL A 349 -0.44 15.21 8.91
N ARG A 350 -0.34 14.20 8.05
CA ARG A 350 -0.04 12.82 8.42
C ARG A 350 1.27 12.34 7.83
N ILE A 351 1.99 11.54 8.62
CA ILE A 351 3.28 10.95 8.25
C ILE A 351 3.34 9.51 8.74
N GLY A 352 4.02 8.67 7.96
CA GLY A 352 4.38 7.33 8.36
C GLY A 352 5.72 6.89 7.79
N ILE A 353 6.06 5.62 8.00
CA ILE A 353 7.28 5.02 7.49
C ILE A 353 6.97 4.42 6.11
N PRO A 354 7.68 4.83 5.04
CA PRO A 354 7.49 4.26 3.71
C PRO A 354 8.20 2.91 3.58
N PHE A 355 7.52 1.97 2.94
CA PHE A 355 8.04 0.69 2.51
C PHE A 355 7.76 0.54 1.02
N ILE A 356 8.80 0.21 0.25
CA ILE A 356 8.71 0.08 -1.20
C ILE A 356 9.21 -1.31 -1.57
N ARG A 357 8.45 -2.02 -2.40
CA ARG A 357 8.86 -3.30 -2.96
C ARG A 357 8.48 -3.38 -4.43
N VAL A 358 9.38 -3.89 -5.25
CA VAL A 358 9.11 -4.19 -6.66
C VAL A 358 8.98 -5.69 -6.81
N VAL A 359 7.87 -6.15 -7.38
CA VAL A 359 7.60 -7.55 -7.70
C VAL A 359 7.56 -7.68 -9.21
N THR A 360 8.43 -8.51 -9.79
CA THR A 360 8.38 -8.84 -11.22
C THR A 360 7.37 -9.95 -11.41
N LEU A 361 6.40 -9.76 -12.31
CA LEU A 361 5.35 -10.75 -12.51
C LEU A 361 5.85 -11.87 -13.45
N PRO A 362 5.61 -13.15 -13.11
CA PRO A 362 6.18 -14.27 -13.87
C PRO A 362 5.58 -14.45 -15.27
N GLY A 363 4.38 -13.96 -15.54
CA GLY A 363 3.81 -14.01 -16.89
C GLY A 363 3.30 -12.66 -17.36
N CYS A 364 4.23 -11.73 -17.48
CA CYS A 364 3.95 -10.48 -18.19
C CYS A 364 3.50 -10.76 -19.63
N VAL A 365 2.47 -10.04 -20.09
CA VAL A 365 2.00 -10.07 -21.47
C VAL A 365 2.07 -8.64 -21.97
N ASP A 366 2.99 -8.40 -22.90
CA ASP A 366 3.22 -7.08 -23.47
C ASP A 366 2.05 -6.66 -24.37
N ASP A 367 1.79 -5.35 -24.40
CA ASP A 367 0.86 -4.78 -25.37
C ASP A 367 1.53 -4.64 -26.73
N TRP A 368 1.19 -5.54 -27.65
CA TRP A 368 1.66 -5.53 -29.04
C TRP A 368 0.67 -4.86 -30.02
N THR A 369 -0.46 -4.35 -29.54
CA THR A 369 -1.55 -3.91 -30.43
C THR A 369 -1.29 -2.59 -31.14
N GLU A 370 -0.33 -1.79 -30.70
CA GLU A 370 0.10 -0.58 -31.41
C GLU A 370 1.39 -0.82 -32.21
N GLN A 371 1.29 -1.63 -33.28
CA GLN A 371 2.29 -1.58 -34.36
C GLN A 371 2.17 -0.22 -35.06
N ILE A 372 3.05 0.70 -34.67
CA ILE A 372 3.54 1.91 -35.34
C ILE A 372 2.86 2.18 -36.70
N PRO A 373 2.01 3.23 -36.82
CA PRO A 373 1.74 3.82 -38.13
C PRO A 373 3.09 4.31 -38.67
N LYS A 374 3.55 3.72 -39.77
CA LYS A 374 4.75 4.16 -40.49
C LYS A 374 4.64 5.60 -40.97
#